data_AF-A0A7K8NU89-F1
#
_entry.id   AF-A0A7K8NU89-F1
#
_cell.length_a   1.000
_cell.length_b   1.000
_cell.length_c   1.000
_cell.angle_alpha   90.00
_cell.angle_beta   90.00
_cell.angle_gamma   90.00
#
_symmetry.space_group_name_H-M   'P 1'
#
loop_
_entity.id
_entity.type
_entity.pdbx_description
1 polymer ?
#
loop_
_entity_poly.entity_id
_entity_poly.type
_entity_poly.pdbx_seq_one_letter_code
_entity_poly.pdbx_strand_id
1 'polypeptide(L)'
;GAMEHELVLHQLRCNGVLEGIRICRKGFPSRILYADFKQRYKVLNASAIPEGQFIDSKKASEKLLGSIDVDHTQYKFGHTKVFFKAGLLGLLEEMRDEKLAQLITRTQARCRGFLMRVEYQRMVERRESIFCIQYNVRSFMNVKHWSWMKLFFKIKPLLKSAESEKEMANMKEEFEKTKEELAKSEAKRKELEEKMVSLLQEKNDLQLQVQSEADALADAEERCDQLIKTKIQLEAKVKELEGSLEQEKKLRMDLERAKRKLEGDLKLAHDTIMDLENDKQQLDEKLKKKDFEISQIQSKIEDEQALGMQLQKKIKELQASLCSARIEELEEEIEAERTSRAKAEKHRADLSRELEEISERLEEAGGATAAQIEMNKKREAEFQKMRRDLEEATLQHEATAAALRKKHADSTAELGEQIDNLQRVKQKLEKEKSELKMEIDDLASNMESVSKAKANLEKTCRTLEDQLSEIKTKEEEHQRMINDVNAQRARLQTESGEYSRQVEEKDALISQLSRGKQAFTQQIEELKRHLEEEIK
;
A
#
# COMPACT_ATOMS: atom_id res chain seq x y z
N GLY A 1 -33.18 24.15 19.93
CA GLY A 1 -32.49 23.91 18.65
C GLY A 1 -33.32 24.49 17.54
N ALA A 2 -32.93 25.66 17.01
CA ALA A 2 -33.56 26.22 15.82
C ALA A 2 -33.17 25.37 14.60
N MET A 3 -34.14 25.03 13.75
CA MET A 3 -33.93 24.26 12.52
C MET A 3 -34.66 24.95 11.36
N GLU A 4 -33.92 25.32 10.33
CA GLU A 4 -34.47 25.92 9.11
C GLU A 4 -34.87 24.83 8.12
N HIS A 5 -36.17 24.71 7.89
CA HIS A 5 -36.75 23.59 7.17
C HIS A 5 -36.37 23.59 5.69
N GLU A 6 -36.29 24.77 5.06
CA GLU A 6 -35.94 24.89 3.64
C GLU A 6 -34.48 24.50 3.37
N LEU A 7 -33.56 24.89 4.26
CA LEU A 7 -32.16 24.52 4.17
C LEU A 7 -31.98 23.00 4.32
N VAL A 8 -32.65 22.40 5.31
CA VAL A 8 -32.62 20.94 5.50
C VAL A 8 -33.21 20.21 4.29
N LEU A 9 -34.31 20.71 3.73
CA LEU A 9 -34.94 20.08 2.57
C LEU A 9 -34.05 20.16 1.33
N HIS A 10 -33.34 21.27 1.12
CA HIS A 10 -32.34 21.40 0.06
C HIS A 10 -31.17 20.43 0.27
N GLN A 11 -30.63 20.36 1.50
CA GLN A 11 -29.54 19.44 1.85
C GLN A 11 -29.92 17.97 1.64
N LEU A 12 -31.13 17.56 2.07
CA LEU A 12 -31.60 16.18 1.90
C LEU A 12 -31.74 15.78 0.43
N ARG A 13 -32.07 16.72 -0.46
CA ARG A 13 -32.16 16.49 -1.90
C ARG A 13 -30.77 16.43 -2.54
N CYS A 14 -29.91 17.41 -2.28
CA CYS A 14 -28.57 17.48 -2.87
C CYS A 14 -27.66 16.32 -2.42
N ASN A 15 -27.79 15.87 -1.17
CA ASN A 15 -27.07 14.71 -0.65
C ASN A 15 -27.69 13.37 -1.07
N GLY A 16 -28.78 13.38 -1.85
CA GLY A 16 -29.45 12.16 -2.31
C GLY A 16 -29.99 11.29 -1.17
N VAL A 17 -30.36 11.88 -0.04
CA VAL A 17 -30.76 11.13 1.17
C VAL A 17 -32.04 10.34 0.90
N LEU A 18 -32.97 10.89 0.11
CA LEU A 18 -34.20 10.19 -0.28
C LEU A 18 -33.91 8.95 -1.14
N GLU A 19 -32.99 9.06 -2.09
CA GLU A 19 -32.50 7.95 -2.92
C GLU A 19 -31.77 6.91 -2.06
N GLY A 20 -30.92 7.36 -1.13
CA GLY A 20 -30.25 6.51 -0.15
C GLY A 20 -31.23 5.71 0.71
N ILE A 21 -32.26 6.36 1.28
CA ILE A 21 -33.32 5.70 2.05
C ILE A 21 -34.11 4.74 1.16
N ARG A 22 -34.43 5.11 -0.08
CA ARG A 22 -35.17 4.26 -1.03
C ARG A 22 -34.41 2.98 -1.36
N ILE A 23 -33.09 3.07 -1.56
CA ILE A 23 -32.21 1.92 -1.79
C ILE A 23 -32.08 1.09 -0.51
N CYS A 24 -31.85 1.70 0.65
CA CYS A 24 -31.73 0.98 1.93
C CYS A 24 -33.03 0.24 2.31
N ARG A 25 -34.21 0.78 1.98
CA ARG A 25 -35.51 0.12 2.21
C ARG A 25 -35.74 -1.08 1.28
N LYS A 26 -35.28 -0.99 0.03
CA LYS A 26 -35.41 -2.08 -0.95
C LYS A 26 -34.28 -3.12 -0.81
N GLY A 27 -33.12 -2.69 -0.36
CA GLY A 27 -31.90 -3.48 -0.25
C GLY A 27 -31.75 -4.17 1.11
N PHE A 28 -30.56 -4.72 1.30
CA PHE A 28 -30.16 -5.48 2.48
C PHE A 28 -28.85 -4.91 3.02
N PRO A 29 -28.90 -3.92 3.92
CA PRO A 29 -27.72 -3.15 4.35
C PRO A 29 -26.70 -3.98 5.14
N SER A 30 -27.12 -5.05 5.81
CA SER A 30 -26.25 -5.91 6.63
C SER A 30 -25.89 -7.19 5.90
N ARG A 31 -24.63 -7.64 6.02
CA ARG A 31 -24.13 -8.86 5.35
C ARG A 31 -23.16 -9.63 6.24
N ILE A 32 -23.28 -10.95 6.28
CA ILE A 32 -22.45 -11.85 7.10
C ILE A 32 -21.98 -13.03 6.24
N LEU A 33 -20.73 -13.47 6.43
CA LEU A 33 -20.20 -14.67 5.79
C LEU A 33 -20.90 -15.93 6.32
N TYR A 34 -21.10 -16.92 5.46
CA TYR A 34 -21.81 -18.15 5.85
C TYR A 34 -21.15 -18.90 7.01
N ALA A 35 -19.81 -18.93 7.07
CA ALA A 35 -19.09 -19.59 8.15
C ALA A 35 -19.37 -18.90 9.50
N ASP A 36 -19.26 -17.58 9.54
CA ASP A 36 -19.52 -16.77 10.73
C ASP A 36 -20.99 -16.88 11.16
N PHE A 37 -21.93 -16.80 10.21
CA PHE A 37 -23.35 -16.94 10.50
C PHE A 37 -23.66 -18.31 11.11
N LYS A 38 -23.18 -19.39 10.47
CA LYS A 38 -23.33 -20.76 10.97
C LYS A 38 -22.76 -20.89 12.38
N GLN A 39 -21.53 -20.44 12.62
CA GLN A 39 -20.89 -20.55 13.93
C GLN A 39 -21.62 -19.74 15.00
N ARG A 40 -22.02 -18.51 14.69
CA ARG A 40 -22.64 -17.58 15.63
C ARG A 40 -24.04 -18.00 16.05
N TYR A 41 -24.86 -18.43 15.09
CA TYR A 41 -26.28 -18.68 15.33
C TYR A 41 -26.65 -20.16 15.46
N LYS A 42 -25.71 -21.12 15.32
CA LYS A 42 -25.99 -22.56 15.54
C LYS A 42 -26.67 -22.82 16.89
N VAL A 43 -26.40 -22.01 17.92
CA VAL A 43 -27.01 -22.12 19.25
C VAL A 43 -28.53 -21.90 19.26
N LEU A 44 -29.07 -21.17 18.28
CA LEU A 44 -30.52 -20.91 18.17
C LEU A 44 -31.29 -22.20 17.94
N ASN A 45 -30.74 -23.09 17.10
CA ASN A 45 -31.31 -24.41 16.85
C ASN A 45 -30.20 -25.42 16.47
N ALA A 46 -29.66 -26.11 17.49
CA ALA A 46 -28.59 -27.09 17.27
C ALA A 46 -29.05 -28.30 16.44
N SER A 47 -30.33 -28.67 16.50
CA SER A 47 -30.89 -29.81 15.77
C SER A 47 -30.96 -29.57 14.25
N ALA A 48 -30.98 -28.31 13.81
CA ALA A 48 -30.99 -27.95 12.39
C ALA A 48 -29.67 -28.32 11.68
N ILE A 49 -28.57 -28.47 12.43
CA ILE A 49 -27.24 -28.82 11.92
C ILE A 49 -26.72 -30.05 12.69
N PRO A 50 -26.98 -31.28 12.19
CA PRO A 50 -26.53 -32.52 12.81
C PRO A 50 -25.02 -32.52 13.10
N GLU A 51 -24.63 -32.98 14.29
CA GLU A 51 -23.23 -33.11 14.67
C GLU A 51 -22.57 -34.30 13.95
N GLY A 52 -21.33 -34.11 13.50
CA GLY A 52 -20.52 -35.15 12.83
C GLY A 52 -20.70 -35.27 11.32
N GLN A 53 -21.66 -34.56 10.71
CA GLN A 53 -21.79 -34.48 9.25
C GLN A 53 -21.22 -33.16 8.72
N PHE A 54 -20.30 -33.26 7.76
CA PHE A 54 -19.83 -32.08 7.05
C PHE A 54 -20.97 -31.52 6.18
N ILE A 55 -21.55 -30.41 6.65
CA ILE A 55 -22.54 -29.64 5.90
C ILE A 55 -21.89 -28.33 5.46
N ASP A 56 -21.92 -28.09 4.16
CA ASP A 56 -21.52 -26.84 3.54
C ASP A 56 -22.13 -25.63 4.27
N SER A 57 -21.33 -24.59 4.48
CA SER A 57 -21.73 -23.46 5.34
C SER A 57 -22.94 -22.70 4.80
N LYS A 58 -23.12 -22.64 3.47
CA LYS A 58 -24.31 -22.03 2.88
C LYS A 58 -25.55 -22.88 3.16
N LYS A 59 -25.50 -24.18 2.86
CA LYS A 59 -26.62 -25.10 3.14
C LYS A 59 -26.97 -25.16 4.63
N ALA A 60 -25.98 -25.12 5.51
CA ALA A 60 -26.17 -25.08 6.95
C ALA A 60 -26.88 -23.79 7.39
N SER A 61 -26.49 -22.65 6.83
CA SER A 61 -27.11 -21.35 7.13
C SER A 61 -28.55 -21.27 6.60
N GLU A 62 -28.82 -21.85 5.42
CA GLU A 62 -30.16 -21.95 4.84
C GLU A 62 -31.09 -22.80 5.72
N LYS A 63 -30.64 -23.98 6.15
CA LYS A 63 -31.40 -24.84 7.07
C LYS A 63 -31.62 -24.17 8.42
N LEU A 64 -30.60 -23.50 8.96
CA LEU A 64 -30.70 -22.83 10.25
C LEU A 64 -31.71 -21.68 10.21
N LEU A 65 -31.61 -20.77 9.23
CA LEU A 65 -32.57 -19.67 9.08
C LEU A 65 -33.98 -20.16 8.81
N GLY A 66 -34.15 -21.19 7.97
CA GLY A 66 -35.47 -21.78 7.70
C GLY A 66 -36.06 -22.55 8.90
N SER A 67 -35.26 -22.86 9.91
CA SER A 67 -35.71 -23.52 11.15
C SER A 67 -36.10 -22.52 12.25
N ILE A 68 -35.79 -21.24 12.06
CA ILE A 68 -36.09 -20.16 12.99
C ILE A 68 -37.32 -19.43 12.45
N ASP A 69 -38.26 -19.09 13.33
CA ASP A 69 -39.48 -18.36 12.96
C ASP A 69 -39.17 -16.87 12.68
N VAL A 70 -38.65 -16.59 11.49
CA VAL A 70 -38.33 -15.25 11.00
C VAL A 70 -38.91 -15.02 9.60
N ASP A 71 -39.28 -13.78 9.30
CA ASP A 71 -39.81 -13.42 7.98
C ASP A 71 -38.76 -13.63 6.87
N HIS A 72 -39.03 -14.58 5.96
CA HIS A 72 -38.15 -14.93 4.84
C HIS A 72 -37.95 -13.81 3.80
N THR A 73 -38.73 -12.72 3.86
CA THR A 73 -38.54 -11.54 3.01
C THR A 73 -37.46 -10.58 3.53
N GLN A 74 -37.04 -10.76 4.79
CA GLN A 74 -36.08 -9.90 5.48
C GLN A 74 -34.63 -10.31 5.26
N TYR A 75 -34.37 -11.44 4.60
CA TYR A 75 -33.02 -11.86 4.25
C TYR A 75 -32.92 -12.42 2.82
N LYS A 76 -31.71 -12.46 2.28
CA LYS A 76 -31.38 -13.08 0.98
C LYS A 76 -30.04 -13.79 1.02
N PHE A 77 -29.96 -14.91 0.31
CA PHE A 77 -28.74 -15.70 0.16
C PHE A 77 -27.96 -15.25 -1.06
N GLY A 78 -26.70 -14.86 -0.87
CA GLY A 78 -25.74 -14.62 -1.94
C GLY A 78 -24.87 -15.84 -2.25
N HIS A 79 -23.78 -15.62 -2.97
CA HIS A 79 -22.79 -16.68 -3.24
C HIS A 79 -21.92 -16.98 -2.02
N THR A 80 -21.44 -15.96 -1.31
CA THR A 80 -20.52 -16.10 -0.17
C THR A 80 -21.08 -15.59 1.16
N LYS A 81 -22.17 -14.82 1.11
CA LYS A 81 -22.73 -14.09 2.26
C LYS A 81 -24.25 -14.21 2.32
N VAL A 82 -24.79 -14.12 3.52
CA VAL A 82 -26.22 -13.85 3.78
C VAL A 82 -26.40 -12.35 3.97
N PHE A 83 -27.47 -11.80 3.40
CA PHE A 83 -27.81 -10.40 3.46
C PHE A 83 -29.11 -10.21 4.26
N PHE A 84 -29.16 -9.20 5.12
CA PHE A 84 -30.28 -8.93 6.02
C PHE A 84 -30.78 -7.49 5.86
N LYS A 85 -32.10 -7.32 5.98
CA LYS A 85 -32.73 -6.01 6.16
C LYS A 85 -32.41 -5.46 7.54
N ALA A 86 -32.52 -4.14 7.68
CA ALA A 86 -32.34 -3.48 8.97
C ALA A 86 -33.33 -4.05 10.00
N GLY A 87 -32.86 -4.32 11.22
CA GLY A 87 -33.66 -4.86 12.33
C GLY A 87 -33.58 -6.38 12.48
N LEU A 88 -33.61 -7.17 11.40
CA LEU A 88 -33.61 -8.64 11.50
C LEU A 88 -32.36 -9.17 12.22
N LEU A 89 -31.19 -8.58 11.96
CA LEU A 89 -29.96 -9.01 12.62
C LEU A 89 -29.99 -8.76 14.13
N GLY A 90 -30.62 -7.65 14.56
CA GLY A 90 -30.80 -7.34 15.98
C GLY A 90 -31.71 -8.37 16.65
N LEU A 91 -32.83 -8.72 16.02
CA LEU A 91 -33.72 -9.78 16.50
C LEU A 91 -32.99 -11.13 16.64
N LEU A 92 -32.15 -11.51 15.67
CA LEU A 92 -31.36 -12.74 15.76
C LEU A 92 -30.34 -12.71 16.90
N GLU A 93 -29.75 -11.56 17.24
CA GLU A 93 -28.89 -11.42 18.41
C GLU A 93 -29.68 -11.52 19.72
N GLU A 94 -30.85 -10.88 19.82
CA GLU A 94 -31.70 -10.96 21.01
C GLU A 94 -32.12 -12.41 21.30
N MET A 95 -32.60 -13.13 20.28
CA MET A 95 -32.95 -14.55 20.39
C MET A 95 -31.74 -15.41 20.83
N ARG A 96 -30.54 -15.04 20.37
CA ARG A 96 -29.29 -15.74 20.69
C ARG A 96 -28.89 -15.48 22.14
N ASP A 97 -28.97 -14.25 22.60
CA ASP A 97 -28.62 -13.85 23.95
C ASP A 97 -29.56 -14.50 24.97
N GLU A 98 -30.86 -14.62 24.68
CA GLU A 98 -31.80 -15.37 25.51
C GLU A 98 -31.41 -16.85 25.66
N LYS A 99 -31.04 -17.51 24.56
CA LYS A 99 -30.58 -18.91 24.59
C LYS A 99 -29.26 -19.06 25.35
N LEU A 100 -28.31 -18.14 25.13
CA LEU A 100 -27.03 -18.13 25.82
C LEU A 100 -27.21 -17.89 27.32
N ALA A 101 -28.09 -16.98 27.72
CA ALA A 101 -28.39 -16.72 29.13
C ALA A 101 -28.86 -18.02 29.83
N GLN A 102 -29.80 -18.76 29.23
CA GLN A 102 -30.26 -20.04 29.78
C GLN A 102 -29.14 -21.07 29.93
N LEU A 103 -28.27 -21.21 28.92
CA LEU A 103 -27.14 -22.14 28.95
C LEU A 103 -26.09 -21.73 30.00
N ILE A 104 -25.74 -20.45 30.03
CA ILE A 104 -24.77 -19.89 30.97
C ILE A 104 -25.28 -20.07 32.40
N THR A 105 -26.56 -19.81 32.68
CA THR A 105 -27.13 -20.02 34.03
C THR A 105 -27.00 -21.48 34.47
N ARG A 106 -27.26 -22.45 33.59
CA ARG A 106 -27.07 -23.89 33.90
C ARG A 106 -25.60 -24.24 34.16
N THR A 107 -24.68 -23.72 33.35
CA THR A 107 -23.24 -23.92 33.55
C THR A 107 -22.78 -23.30 34.86
N GLN A 108 -23.17 -22.06 35.14
CA GLN A 108 -22.85 -21.38 36.39
C GLN A 108 -23.41 -22.14 37.61
N ALA A 109 -24.62 -22.68 37.53
CA ALA A 109 -25.20 -23.49 38.60
C ALA A 109 -24.36 -24.76 38.87
N ARG A 110 -23.88 -25.44 37.81
CA ARG A 110 -22.96 -26.58 37.94
C ARG A 110 -21.63 -26.18 38.57
N CYS A 111 -21.02 -25.08 38.11
CA CYS A 111 -19.77 -24.56 38.66
C CYS A 111 -19.91 -24.20 40.14
N ARG A 112 -20.95 -23.44 40.51
CA ARG A 112 -21.25 -23.10 41.91
C ARG A 112 -21.45 -24.36 42.76
N GLY A 113 -22.19 -25.34 42.24
CA GLY A 113 -22.39 -26.63 42.92
C GLY A 113 -21.09 -27.42 43.11
N PHE A 114 -20.21 -27.46 42.10
CA PHE A 114 -18.90 -28.10 42.21
C PHE A 114 -18.02 -27.41 43.25
N LEU A 115 -17.89 -26.09 43.18
CA LEU A 115 -17.10 -25.29 44.14
C LEU A 115 -17.58 -25.51 45.57
N MET A 116 -18.90 -25.48 45.79
CA MET A 116 -19.45 -25.72 47.13
C MET A 116 -19.24 -27.14 47.63
N ARG A 117 -19.22 -28.17 46.76
CA ARG A 117 -18.88 -29.54 47.18
C ARG A 117 -17.41 -29.68 47.56
N VAL A 118 -16.51 -29.06 46.79
CA VAL A 118 -15.07 -29.03 47.12
C VAL A 118 -14.85 -28.32 48.46
N GLU A 119 -15.50 -27.18 48.67
CA GLU A 119 -15.37 -26.44 49.92
C GLU A 119 -16.02 -27.18 51.10
N TYR A 120 -17.17 -27.84 50.88
CA TYR A 120 -17.80 -28.70 51.89
C TYR A 120 -16.89 -29.86 52.28
N GLN A 121 -16.24 -30.52 51.32
CA GLN A 121 -15.29 -31.59 51.60
C GLN A 121 -14.13 -31.09 52.48
N ARG A 122 -13.57 -29.91 52.18
CA ARG A 122 -12.56 -29.27 53.05
C ARG A 122 -13.10 -28.98 54.45
N MET A 123 -14.35 -28.56 54.59
CA MET A 123 -14.99 -28.34 55.90
C MET A 123 -15.15 -29.65 56.69
N VAL A 124 -15.54 -30.74 56.03
CA VAL A 124 -15.62 -32.09 56.63
C VAL A 124 -14.24 -32.57 57.07
N GLU A 125 -13.24 -32.47 56.20
CA GLU A 125 -11.85 -32.81 56.53
C GLU A 125 -11.32 -32.01 57.71
N ARG A 126 -11.63 -30.70 57.78
CA ARG A 126 -11.31 -29.86 58.96
C ARG A 126 -11.99 -30.38 60.22
N ARG A 127 -13.27 -30.73 60.15
CA ARG A 127 -14.02 -31.28 61.29
C ARG A 127 -13.40 -32.59 61.79
N GLU A 128 -13.07 -33.51 60.91
CA GLU A 128 -12.41 -34.78 61.26
C GLU A 128 -11.00 -34.56 61.82
N SER A 129 -10.23 -33.67 61.18
CA SER A 129 -8.90 -33.28 61.65
C SER A 129 -8.93 -32.71 63.06
N ILE A 130 -9.96 -31.93 63.42
CA ILE A 130 -10.14 -31.42 64.80
C ILE A 130 -10.25 -32.58 65.80
N PHE A 131 -11.03 -33.62 65.51
CA PHE A 131 -11.14 -34.78 66.40
C PHE A 131 -9.80 -35.51 66.54
N CYS A 132 -9.11 -35.76 65.43
CA CYS A 132 -7.78 -36.37 65.44
C CYS A 132 -6.77 -35.54 66.24
N ILE A 133 -6.72 -34.23 66.04
CA ILE A 133 -5.84 -33.32 66.78
C ILE A 133 -6.19 -33.35 68.28
N GLN A 134 -7.46 -33.19 68.64
CA GLN A 134 -7.87 -33.21 70.05
C GLN A 134 -7.52 -34.53 70.75
N TYR A 135 -7.79 -35.66 70.08
CA TYR A 135 -7.44 -36.98 70.60
C TYR A 135 -5.92 -37.15 70.74
N ASN A 136 -5.17 -36.84 69.69
CA ASN A 136 -3.71 -36.96 69.69
C ASN A 136 -3.06 -36.06 70.73
N VAL A 137 -3.54 -34.82 70.90
CA VAL A 137 -3.05 -33.92 71.95
C VAL A 137 -3.31 -34.51 73.34
N ARG A 138 -4.53 -35.02 73.62
CA ARG A 138 -4.82 -35.68 74.90
C ARG A 138 -3.93 -36.90 75.14
N SER A 139 -3.81 -37.77 74.14
CA SER A 139 -3.00 -38.99 74.20
C SER A 139 -1.51 -38.66 74.39
N PHE A 140 -1.00 -37.68 73.65
CA PHE A 140 0.35 -37.16 73.81
C PHE A 140 0.57 -36.57 75.21
N MET A 141 -0.38 -35.80 75.75
CA MET A 141 -0.26 -35.24 77.10
C MET A 141 -0.18 -36.32 78.18
N ASN A 142 -0.80 -37.49 77.97
CA ASN A 142 -0.68 -38.64 78.87
C ASN A 142 0.70 -39.34 78.75
N VAL A 143 1.24 -39.42 77.53
CA VAL A 143 2.42 -40.25 77.23
C VAL A 143 3.73 -39.44 77.20
N LYS A 144 3.68 -38.10 77.07
CA LYS A 144 4.86 -37.23 76.94
C LYS A 144 5.88 -37.34 78.08
N HIS A 145 5.42 -37.72 79.28
CA HIS A 145 6.30 -37.89 80.44
C HIS A 145 6.73 -39.34 80.67
N TRP A 146 6.16 -40.29 79.92
CA TRP A 146 6.49 -41.71 80.03
C TRP A 146 7.90 -42.01 79.54
N SER A 147 8.67 -42.76 80.33
CA SER A 147 10.10 -43.02 80.09
C SER A 147 10.37 -43.67 78.73
N TRP A 148 9.51 -44.60 78.30
CA TRP A 148 9.63 -45.26 76.99
C TRP A 148 9.41 -44.31 75.81
N MET A 149 8.48 -43.35 75.91
CA MET A 149 8.25 -42.36 74.86
C MET A 149 9.41 -41.37 74.73
N LYS A 150 9.99 -40.96 75.87
CA LYS A 150 11.21 -40.13 75.89
C LYS A 150 12.38 -40.84 75.22
N LEU A 151 12.53 -42.15 75.44
CA LEU A 151 13.54 -42.96 74.77
C LEU A 151 13.30 -43.04 73.26
N PHE A 152 12.06 -43.29 72.84
CA PHE A 152 11.68 -43.31 71.42
C PHE A 152 12.01 -41.99 70.71
N PHE A 153 11.71 -40.82 71.31
CA PHE A 153 12.06 -39.54 70.70
C PHE A 153 13.56 -39.27 70.60
N LYS A 154 14.38 -39.88 71.46
CA LYS A 154 15.86 -39.82 71.34
C LYS A 154 16.37 -40.74 70.23
N ILE A 155 15.70 -41.87 69.99
CA ILE A 155 16.11 -42.87 68.98
C ILE A 155 15.58 -42.53 67.59
N LYS A 156 14.35 -41.99 67.47
CA LYS A 156 13.70 -41.73 66.18
C LYS A 156 14.53 -40.87 65.20
N PRO A 157 15.18 -39.77 65.61
CA PRO A 157 16.04 -38.98 64.71
C PRO A 157 17.32 -39.70 64.27
N LEU A 158 17.70 -40.79 64.94
CA LEU A 158 18.83 -41.64 64.56
C LEU A 158 18.43 -42.66 63.49
N LEU A 159 17.14 -42.76 63.13
CA LEU A 159 16.62 -43.61 62.06
C LEU A 159 16.51 -42.84 60.72
N LYS A 160 17.45 -41.91 60.47
CA LYS A 160 17.51 -40.94 59.36
C LYS A 160 17.43 -41.53 57.95
N SER A 161 17.70 -42.82 57.79
CA SER A 161 17.75 -43.47 56.47
C SER A 161 16.43 -43.38 55.70
N ALA A 162 15.29 -43.54 56.38
CA ALA A 162 13.98 -43.60 55.71
C ALA A 162 13.47 -42.25 55.18
N GLU A 163 13.79 -41.13 55.85
CA GLU A 163 13.41 -39.79 55.37
C GLU A 163 14.29 -39.35 54.19
N SER A 164 15.59 -39.66 54.23
CA SER A 164 16.53 -39.34 53.15
C SER A 164 16.22 -40.05 51.82
N GLU A 165 15.67 -41.26 51.87
CA GLU A 165 15.31 -42.03 50.67
C GLU A 165 14.10 -41.42 49.95
N LYS A 166 13.12 -40.92 50.70
CA LYS A 166 11.93 -40.26 50.15
C LYS A 166 12.28 -38.91 49.53
N GLU A 167 13.15 -38.13 50.16
CA GLU A 167 13.65 -36.86 49.59
C GLU A 167 14.44 -37.09 48.30
N MET A 168 15.30 -38.12 48.28
CA MET A 168 16.07 -38.48 47.09
C MET A 168 15.17 -38.95 45.93
N ALA A 169 14.08 -39.66 46.22
CA ALA A 169 13.11 -40.08 45.20
C ALA A 169 12.40 -38.88 44.56
N ASN A 170 11.91 -37.93 45.37
CA ASN A 170 11.28 -36.71 44.88
C ASN A 170 12.26 -35.87 44.05
N MET A 171 13.49 -35.71 44.53
CA MET A 171 14.50 -34.91 43.84
C MET A 171 14.91 -35.51 42.49
N LYS A 172 14.94 -36.84 42.38
CA LYS A 172 15.16 -37.53 41.09
C LYS A 172 14.02 -37.28 40.11
N GLU A 173 12.77 -37.31 40.57
CA GLU A 173 11.61 -37.03 39.71
C GLU A 173 11.61 -35.59 39.21
N GLU A 174 11.88 -34.62 40.08
CA GLU A 174 11.99 -33.21 39.71
C GLU A 174 13.16 -32.95 38.75
N PHE A 175 14.30 -33.62 38.97
CA PHE A 175 15.45 -33.52 38.09
C PHE A 175 15.15 -34.02 36.67
N GLU A 176 14.52 -35.19 36.53
CA GLU A 176 14.18 -35.74 35.21
C GLU A 176 13.14 -34.87 34.49
N LYS A 177 12.11 -34.37 35.20
CA LYS A 177 11.14 -33.42 34.62
C LYS A 177 11.82 -32.16 34.09
N THR A 178 12.68 -31.55 34.91
CA THR A 178 13.39 -30.32 34.53
C THR A 178 14.33 -30.55 33.34
N LYS A 179 14.99 -31.71 33.30
CA LYS A 179 15.87 -32.10 32.20
C LYS A 179 15.12 -32.30 30.89
N GLU A 180 13.95 -32.95 30.93
CA GLU A 180 13.10 -33.10 29.74
C GLU A 180 12.57 -31.75 29.23
N GLU A 181 12.14 -30.86 30.12
CA GLU A 181 11.67 -29.52 29.77
C GLU A 181 12.78 -28.68 29.15
N LEU A 182 14.00 -28.75 29.71
CA LEU A 182 15.17 -28.07 29.15
C LEU A 182 15.47 -28.57 27.73
N ALA A 183 15.49 -29.89 27.52
CA ALA A 183 15.75 -30.46 26.19
C ALA A 183 14.70 -30.04 25.14
N LYS A 184 13.41 -30.02 25.52
CA LYS A 184 12.32 -29.54 24.65
C LYS A 184 12.47 -28.05 24.33
N SER A 185 12.83 -27.24 25.32
CA SER A 185 13.03 -25.80 25.15
C SER A 185 14.21 -25.49 24.23
N GLU A 186 15.34 -26.18 24.42
CA GLU A 186 16.53 -26.01 23.57
C GLU A 186 16.29 -26.41 22.12
N ALA A 187 15.55 -27.50 21.88
CA ALA A 187 15.16 -27.91 20.54
C ALA A 187 14.28 -26.85 19.85
N LYS A 188 13.29 -26.31 20.58
CA LYS A 188 12.40 -25.27 20.06
C LYS A 188 13.13 -23.96 19.80
N ARG A 189 14.10 -23.60 20.66
CA ARG A 189 14.95 -22.41 20.45
C ARG A 189 15.75 -22.52 19.15
N LYS A 190 16.38 -23.69 18.90
CA LYS A 190 17.14 -23.90 17.65
C LYS A 190 16.26 -23.79 16.41
N GLU A 191 15.08 -24.39 16.41
CA GLU A 191 14.13 -24.28 15.29
C GLU A 191 13.71 -22.83 15.02
N LEU A 192 13.50 -22.03 16.07
CA LEU A 192 13.15 -20.63 15.94
C LEU A 192 14.33 -19.78 15.45
N GLU A 193 15.55 -20.07 15.89
CA GLU A 193 16.76 -19.40 15.43
C GLU A 193 16.99 -19.64 13.92
N GLU A 194 16.81 -20.87 13.44
CA GLU A 194 16.90 -21.19 12.01
C GLU A 194 15.88 -20.42 11.17
N LYS A 195 14.61 -20.36 11.62
CA LYS A 195 13.55 -19.57 10.98
C LYS A 195 13.84 -18.06 11.00
N MET A 196 14.47 -17.57 12.06
CA MET A 196 14.83 -16.16 12.17
C MET A 196 15.94 -15.79 11.17
N VAL A 197 16.91 -16.68 10.94
CA VAL A 197 17.95 -16.49 9.93
C VAL A 197 17.34 -16.44 8.52
N SER A 198 16.42 -17.36 8.18
CA SER A 198 15.77 -17.34 6.86
C SER A 198 14.97 -16.07 6.62
N LEU A 199 14.20 -15.62 7.63
CA LEU A 199 13.42 -14.38 7.54
C LEU A 199 14.31 -13.13 7.41
N LEU A 200 15.46 -13.11 8.10
CA LEU A 200 16.42 -12.01 7.97
C LEU A 200 17.04 -11.98 6.57
N GLN A 201 17.32 -13.14 5.99
CA GLN A 201 17.83 -13.24 4.63
C GLN A 201 16.78 -12.77 3.61
N GLU A 202 15.55 -13.26 3.68
CA GLU A 202 14.45 -12.82 2.82
C GLU A 202 14.20 -11.31 2.91
N LYS A 203 14.26 -10.75 4.13
CA LYS A 203 14.14 -9.31 4.34
C LYS A 203 15.26 -8.54 3.63
N ASN A 204 16.51 -9.00 3.73
CA ASN A 204 17.64 -8.34 3.10
C ASN A 204 17.56 -8.43 1.57
N ASP A 205 17.14 -9.59 1.03
CA ASP A 205 16.95 -9.80 -0.40
C ASP A 205 15.85 -8.88 -0.95
N LEU A 206 14.71 -8.79 -0.25
CA LEU A 206 13.63 -7.87 -0.60
C LEU A 206 14.09 -6.40 -0.51
N GLN A 207 14.90 -6.04 0.49
CA GLN A 207 15.42 -4.69 0.62
C GLN A 207 16.36 -4.33 -0.55
N LEU A 208 17.20 -5.28 -1.00
CA LEU A 208 18.05 -5.10 -2.17
C LEU A 208 17.22 -4.97 -3.46
N GLN A 209 16.15 -5.77 -3.60
CA GLN A 209 15.25 -5.66 -4.75
C GLN A 209 14.50 -4.33 -4.77
N VAL A 210 14.01 -3.86 -3.62
CA VAL A 210 13.36 -2.54 -3.54
C VAL A 210 14.34 -1.42 -3.90
N GLN A 211 15.60 -1.51 -3.46
CA GLN A 211 16.60 -0.51 -3.83
C GLN A 211 16.90 -0.51 -5.33
N SER A 212 17.05 -1.69 -5.95
CA SER A 212 17.32 -1.77 -7.39
C SER A 212 16.14 -1.31 -8.24
N GLU A 213 14.90 -1.60 -7.83
CA GLU A 213 13.70 -1.09 -8.49
C GLU A 213 13.55 0.43 -8.32
N ALA A 214 13.92 0.99 -7.16
CA ALA A 214 13.93 2.43 -6.93
C ALA A 214 14.97 3.14 -7.80
N ASP A 215 16.18 2.60 -7.91
CA ASP A 215 17.23 3.15 -8.78
C ASP A 215 16.80 3.08 -10.26
N ALA A 216 16.21 1.96 -10.70
CA ALA A 216 15.69 1.81 -12.06
C ALA A 216 14.52 2.77 -12.37
N LEU A 217 13.67 3.05 -11.37
CA LEU A 217 12.60 4.05 -11.49
C LEU A 217 13.19 5.45 -11.63
N ALA A 218 14.18 5.82 -10.83
CA ALA A 218 14.86 7.11 -10.94
C ALA A 218 15.50 7.31 -12.33
N ASP A 219 16.15 6.28 -12.87
CA ASP A 219 16.69 6.29 -14.24
C ASP A 219 15.59 6.42 -15.31
N ALA A 220 14.40 5.87 -15.07
CA ALA A 220 13.25 6.02 -15.97
C ALA A 220 12.66 7.44 -15.89
N GLU A 221 12.56 8.02 -14.69
CA GLU A 221 12.11 9.39 -14.46
C GLU A 221 13.05 10.40 -15.13
N GLU A 222 14.37 10.26 -14.98
CA GLU A 222 15.34 11.16 -15.63
C GLU A 222 15.23 11.09 -17.17
N ARG A 223 15.04 9.88 -17.73
CA ARG A 223 14.80 9.71 -19.17
C ARG A 223 13.49 10.37 -19.61
N CYS A 224 12.41 10.23 -18.84
CA CYS A 224 11.14 10.89 -19.11
C CYS A 224 11.29 12.42 -19.09
N ASP A 225 11.97 12.97 -18.09
CA ASP A 225 12.23 14.40 -17.98
C ASP A 225 13.07 14.93 -19.15
N GLN A 226 14.09 14.18 -19.56
CA GLN A 226 14.89 14.53 -20.72
C GLN A 226 14.05 14.54 -22.01
N LEU A 227 13.18 13.54 -22.20
CA LEU A 227 12.25 13.49 -23.32
C LEU A 227 11.25 14.64 -23.30
N ILE A 228 10.73 15.03 -22.13
CA ILE A 228 9.85 16.19 -21.98
C ILE A 228 10.58 17.48 -22.39
N LYS A 229 11.82 17.68 -21.94
CA LYS A 229 12.64 18.84 -22.35
C LYS A 229 12.87 18.88 -23.86
N THR A 230 13.24 17.75 -24.47
CA THR A 230 13.42 17.66 -25.92
C THR A 230 12.11 17.91 -26.67
N LYS A 231 10.98 17.39 -26.17
CA LYS A 231 9.66 17.64 -26.74
C LYS A 231 9.33 19.13 -26.76
N ILE A 232 9.53 19.83 -25.65
CA ILE A 232 9.29 21.29 -25.56
C ILE A 232 10.16 22.05 -26.58
N GLN A 233 11.44 21.67 -26.73
CA GLN A 233 12.32 22.29 -27.72
C GLN A 233 11.88 22.03 -29.16
N LEU A 234 11.41 20.82 -29.47
CA LEU A 234 10.90 20.47 -30.79
C LEU A 234 9.59 21.21 -31.09
N GLU A 235 8.67 21.29 -30.14
CA GLU A 235 7.43 22.08 -30.26
C GLU A 235 7.72 23.56 -30.52
N ALA A 236 8.72 24.14 -29.84
CA ALA A 236 9.16 25.50 -30.09
C ALA A 236 9.71 25.69 -31.52
N LYS A 237 10.55 24.75 -32.01
CA LYS A 237 11.07 24.78 -33.38
C LYS A 237 9.97 24.64 -34.43
N VAL A 238 8.98 23.77 -34.19
CA VAL A 238 7.83 23.63 -35.09
C VAL A 238 7.09 24.97 -35.20
N LYS A 239 6.81 25.62 -34.06
CA LYS A 239 6.12 26.91 -34.03
C LYS A 239 6.90 28.02 -34.75
N GLU A 240 8.24 28.03 -34.63
CA GLU A 240 9.11 28.97 -35.34
C GLU A 240 9.09 28.74 -36.86
N LEU A 241 9.17 27.47 -37.29
CA LEU A 241 9.11 27.10 -38.70
C LEU A 241 7.73 27.39 -39.32
N GLU A 242 6.64 27.13 -38.60
CA GLU A 242 5.29 27.51 -39.01
C GLU A 242 5.15 29.02 -39.18
N GLY A 243 5.68 29.80 -38.24
CA GLY A 243 5.70 31.26 -38.33
C GLY A 243 6.50 31.76 -39.55
N SER A 244 7.67 31.18 -39.81
CA SER A 244 8.51 31.49 -40.96
C SER A 244 7.82 31.12 -42.28
N LEU A 245 7.17 29.95 -42.33
CA LEU A 245 6.40 29.51 -43.49
C LEU A 245 5.25 30.47 -43.80
N GLU A 246 4.56 30.96 -42.78
CA GLU A 246 3.45 31.91 -42.97
C GLU A 246 3.94 33.28 -43.45
N GLN A 247 5.10 33.75 -42.93
CA GLN A 247 5.76 34.94 -43.46
C GLN A 247 6.14 34.76 -44.93
N GLU A 248 6.69 33.62 -45.33
CA GLU A 248 7.06 33.38 -46.73
C GLU A 248 5.84 33.26 -47.64
N LYS A 249 4.74 32.65 -47.19
CA LYS A 249 3.49 32.66 -47.95
C LYS A 249 3.00 34.09 -48.19
N LYS A 250 3.09 34.96 -47.19
CA LYS A 250 2.71 36.37 -47.33
C LYS A 250 3.61 37.09 -48.33
N LEU A 251 4.93 36.95 -48.22
CA LEU A 251 5.90 37.52 -49.16
C LEU A 251 5.65 37.01 -50.59
N ARG A 252 5.43 35.71 -50.77
CA ARG A 252 5.08 35.12 -52.06
C ARG A 252 3.80 35.72 -52.63
N MET A 253 2.75 35.87 -51.84
CA MET A 253 1.50 36.49 -52.29
C MET A 253 1.70 37.95 -52.72
N ASP A 254 2.49 38.71 -51.96
CA ASP A 254 2.81 40.10 -52.29
C ASP A 254 3.65 40.18 -53.59
N LEU A 255 4.60 39.28 -53.77
CA LEU A 255 5.40 39.14 -54.99
C LEU A 255 4.52 38.78 -56.19
N GLU A 256 3.57 37.86 -56.04
CA GLU A 256 2.64 37.48 -57.11
C GLU A 256 1.74 38.66 -57.53
N ARG A 257 1.30 39.50 -56.57
CA ARG A 257 0.56 40.74 -56.88
C ARG A 257 1.43 41.74 -57.62
N ALA A 258 2.68 41.94 -57.17
CA ALA A 258 3.63 42.84 -57.83
C ALA A 258 3.93 42.36 -59.27
N LYS A 259 4.14 41.05 -59.45
CA LYS A 259 4.35 40.41 -60.74
C LYS A 259 3.17 40.67 -61.69
N ARG A 260 1.93 40.41 -61.26
CA ARG A 260 0.74 40.68 -62.09
C ARG A 260 0.62 42.15 -62.49
N LYS A 261 0.97 43.07 -61.58
CA LYS A 261 0.98 44.50 -61.89
C LYS A 261 2.03 44.82 -62.97
N LEU A 262 3.25 44.32 -62.81
CA LEU A 262 4.33 44.51 -63.80
C LEU A 262 4.01 43.85 -65.15
N GLU A 263 3.39 42.67 -65.16
CA GLU A 263 2.92 42.02 -66.39
C GLU A 263 1.83 42.85 -67.08
N GLY A 264 0.93 43.47 -66.31
CA GLY A 264 -0.06 44.43 -66.82
C GLY A 264 0.59 45.68 -67.42
N ASP A 265 1.53 46.30 -66.70
CA ASP A 265 2.27 47.48 -67.15
C ASP A 265 3.09 47.18 -68.41
N LEU A 266 3.72 45.99 -68.47
CA LEU A 266 4.47 45.52 -69.63
C LEU A 266 3.55 45.36 -70.85
N LYS A 267 2.35 44.81 -70.66
CA LYS A 267 1.37 44.65 -71.74
C LYS A 267 0.92 46.00 -72.29
N LEU A 268 0.59 46.95 -71.42
CA LEU A 268 0.25 48.32 -71.82
C LEU A 268 1.39 49.00 -72.60
N ALA A 269 2.63 48.83 -72.14
CA ALA A 269 3.81 49.35 -72.85
C ALA A 269 3.97 48.67 -74.22
N HIS A 270 3.73 47.37 -74.32
CA HIS A 270 3.78 46.63 -75.58
C HIS A 270 2.71 47.11 -76.57
N ASP A 271 1.46 47.25 -76.11
CA ASP A 271 0.35 47.80 -76.92
C ASP A 271 0.70 49.22 -77.40
N THR A 272 1.28 50.07 -76.52
CA THR A 272 1.74 51.42 -76.87
C THR A 272 2.85 51.42 -77.92
N ILE A 273 3.81 50.49 -77.83
CA ILE A 273 4.86 50.32 -78.83
C ILE A 273 4.25 49.93 -80.17
N MET A 274 3.30 49.00 -80.17
CA MET A 274 2.63 48.53 -81.38
C MET A 274 1.85 49.66 -82.07
N ASP A 275 1.16 50.51 -81.29
CA ASP A 275 0.51 51.72 -81.79
C ASP A 275 1.53 52.70 -82.40
N LEU A 276 2.65 52.94 -81.72
CA LEU A 276 3.74 53.79 -82.24
C LEU A 276 4.39 53.22 -83.50
N GLU A 277 4.53 51.89 -83.61
CA GLU A 277 5.03 51.22 -84.82
C GLU A 277 4.06 51.36 -86.00
N ASN A 278 2.75 51.25 -85.74
CA ASN A 278 1.72 51.53 -86.73
C ASN A 278 1.74 53.00 -87.18
N ASP A 279 1.83 53.94 -86.24
CA ASP A 279 1.98 55.38 -86.53
C ASP A 279 3.23 55.65 -87.36
N LYS A 280 4.35 55.01 -87.02
CA LYS A 280 5.59 55.09 -87.78
C LYS A 280 5.40 54.56 -89.20
N GLN A 281 4.79 53.40 -89.39
CA GLN A 281 4.50 52.88 -90.73
C GLN A 281 3.64 53.84 -91.55
N GLN A 282 2.59 54.41 -90.95
CA GLN A 282 1.76 55.41 -91.63
C GLN A 282 2.55 56.68 -92.00
N LEU A 283 3.46 57.13 -91.12
CA LEU A 283 4.35 58.25 -91.40
C LEU A 283 5.35 57.92 -92.51
N ASP A 284 5.95 56.73 -92.51
CA ASP A 284 6.87 56.26 -93.56
C ASP A 284 6.14 56.15 -94.92
N GLU A 285 4.88 55.69 -94.94
CA GLU A 285 4.05 55.69 -96.15
C GLU A 285 3.72 57.10 -96.64
N LYS A 286 3.39 58.03 -95.73
CA LYS A 286 3.20 59.45 -96.07
C LYS A 286 4.50 60.05 -96.61
N LEU A 287 5.64 59.71 -96.03
CA LEU A 287 6.95 60.19 -96.45
C LEU A 287 7.29 59.64 -97.84
N LYS A 288 7.05 58.36 -98.12
CA LYS A 288 7.17 57.78 -99.48
C LYS A 288 6.27 58.48 -100.50
N LYS A 289 5.03 58.83 -100.13
CA LYS A 289 4.14 59.62 -101.00
C LYS A 289 4.70 61.01 -101.27
N LYS A 290 5.25 61.67 -100.23
CA LYS A 290 5.92 62.97 -100.38
C LYS A 290 7.20 62.88 -101.20
N ASP A 291 8.00 61.83 -101.04
CA ASP A 291 9.18 61.59 -101.87
C ASP A 291 8.79 61.34 -103.33
N PHE A 292 7.70 60.60 -103.58
CA PHE A 292 7.17 60.43 -104.94
C PHE A 292 6.69 61.76 -105.54
N GLU A 293 5.97 62.59 -104.79
CA GLU A 293 5.59 63.95 -105.20
C GLU A 293 6.84 64.81 -105.49
N ILE A 294 7.88 64.74 -104.65
CA ILE A 294 9.15 65.46 -104.84
C ILE A 294 9.87 64.97 -106.10
N SER A 295 9.99 63.66 -106.33
CA SER A 295 10.58 63.11 -107.55
C SER A 295 9.79 63.50 -108.79
N GLN A 296 8.45 63.57 -108.69
CA GLN A 296 7.60 64.03 -109.79
C GLN A 296 7.80 65.53 -110.07
N ILE A 297 8.01 66.34 -109.04
CA ILE A 297 8.38 67.75 -109.18
C ILE A 297 9.81 67.89 -109.74
N GLN A 298 10.76 67.07 -109.32
CA GLN A 298 12.12 67.05 -109.87
C GLN A 298 12.15 66.70 -111.35
N SER A 299 11.36 65.70 -111.77
CA SER A 299 11.18 65.37 -113.20
C SER A 299 10.58 66.54 -113.98
N LYS A 300 9.61 67.27 -113.42
CA LYS A 300 9.07 68.50 -114.05
C LYS A 300 10.12 69.61 -114.14
N ILE A 301 10.98 69.75 -113.13
CA ILE A 301 12.09 70.71 -113.14
C ILE A 301 13.13 70.33 -114.21
N GLU A 302 13.44 69.05 -114.39
CA GLU A 302 14.33 68.58 -115.46
C GLU A 302 13.73 68.82 -116.85
N ASP A 303 12.43 68.59 -117.03
CA ASP A 303 11.70 68.90 -118.27
C ASP A 303 11.70 70.42 -118.55
N GLU A 304 11.50 71.27 -117.53
CA GLU A 304 11.60 72.73 -117.66
C GLU A 304 13.04 73.20 -117.91
N GLN A 305 14.06 72.56 -117.33
CA GLN A 305 15.47 72.86 -117.61
C GLN A 305 15.88 72.46 -119.04
N ALA A 306 15.36 71.35 -119.57
CA ALA A 306 15.54 70.95 -120.96
C ALA A 306 14.86 71.93 -121.93
N LEU A 307 13.67 72.44 -121.57
CA LEU A 307 12.97 73.49 -122.30
C LEU A 307 13.74 74.82 -122.25
N GLY A 308 14.31 75.17 -121.10
CA GLY A 308 15.18 76.33 -120.91
C GLY A 308 16.42 76.31 -121.81
N MET A 309 17.09 75.16 -121.94
CA MET A 309 18.23 75.00 -122.86
C MET A 309 17.83 75.09 -124.35
N GLN A 310 16.63 74.63 -124.73
CA GLN A 310 16.12 74.80 -126.10
C GLN A 310 15.77 76.26 -126.43
N LEU A 311 15.22 77.01 -125.47
CA LEU A 311 14.90 78.43 -125.64
C LEU A 311 16.15 79.31 -125.70
N GLN A 312 17.22 78.96 -124.96
CA GLN A 312 18.49 79.70 -124.96
C GLN A 312 19.26 79.59 -126.29
N LYS A 313 18.98 78.56 -127.10
CA LYS A 313 19.56 78.39 -128.45
C LYS A 313 18.81 79.17 -129.54
N LYS A 314 17.51 79.44 -129.36
CA LYS A 314 16.68 80.27 -130.24
C LYS A 314 16.87 81.78 -130.04
N ILE A 315 17.42 82.20 -128.90
CA ILE A 315 17.63 83.62 -128.52
C ILE A 315 18.84 84.27 -129.25
N LYS A 316 19.78 83.51 -129.83
CA LYS A 316 20.98 84.10 -130.48
C LYS A 316 20.88 84.35 -132.00
N GLU A 317 19.87 83.86 -132.69
CA GLU A 317 19.81 83.92 -134.17
C GLU A 317 18.77 84.89 -134.76
N LEU A 318 17.90 85.52 -133.96
CA LEU A 318 16.80 86.33 -134.50
C LEU A 318 16.48 87.60 -133.69
N GLN A 319 17.43 88.53 -133.51
CA GLN A 319 17.11 89.98 -133.44
C GLN A 319 18.33 90.91 -133.34
N ALA A 320 19.06 91.02 -134.45
CA ALA A 320 19.64 92.30 -134.89
C ALA A 320 18.79 92.78 -136.08
N SER A 321 17.56 93.22 -135.81
CA SER A 321 16.63 93.78 -136.80
C SER A 321 15.38 94.30 -136.11
N LEU A 322 15.07 95.58 -136.32
CA LEU A 322 13.87 96.31 -135.87
C LEU A 322 13.74 96.51 -134.35
N CYS A 323 14.10 97.65 -133.75
CA CYS A 323 13.63 99.02 -134.03
C CYS A 323 12.11 99.09 -134.27
N SER A 324 11.35 99.46 -133.23
CA SER A 324 10.40 100.60 -133.21
C SER A 324 9.17 100.37 -132.31
N ALA A 325 8.83 101.41 -131.54
CA ALA A 325 7.51 101.76 -131.01
C ALA A 325 6.90 100.85 -129.90
N ARG A 326 6.75 101.33 -128.66
CA ARG A 326 5.72 102.28 -128.15
C ARG A 326 4.64 101.47 -127.41
N ILE A 327 4.71 101.42 -126.07
CA ILE A 327 3.96 102.26 -125.11
C ILE A 327 2.47 101.89 -125.07
N GLU A 328 1.97 101.88 -123.82
CA GLU A 328 0.56 101.87 -123.39
C GLU A 328 -0.15 100.52 -123.54
N GLU A 329 -0.88 99.96 -122.59
CA GLU A 329 -1.38 100.30 -121.24
C GLU A 329 -2.45 99.17 -121.03
N LEU A 330 -2.59 98.43 -119.95
CA LEU A 330 -2.98 98.73 -118.57
C LEU A 330 -2.69 97.42 -117.77
N GLU A 331 -1.98 97.44 -116.64
CA GLU A 331 -2.50 97.74 -115.28
C GLU A 331 -3.48 96.65 -114.80
N GLU A 332 -3.43 96.12 -113.57
CA GLU A 332 -3.26 96.73 -112.24
C GLU A 332 -2.86 95.56 -111.27
N GLU A 333 -1.88 95.76 -110.39
CA GLU A 333 -2.05 96.08 -108.96
C GLU A 333 -2.73 94.98 -108.12
N ILE A 334 -2.02 94.23 -107.28
CA ILE A 334 -1.40 94.57 -105.97
C ILE A 334 -2.28 94.11 -104.79
N GLU A 335 -1.58 93.78 -103.70
CA GLU A 335 -1.95 93.96 -102.28
C GLU A 335 -2.20 92.72 -101.40
N ALA A 336 -1.21 92.54 -100.50
CA ALA A 336 -1.30 92.36 -99.05
C ALA A 336 -2.02 91.13 -98.44
N GLU A 337 -1.35 90.24 -97.71
CA GLU A 337 -0.71 90.39 -96.37
C GLU A 337 -1.71 90.20 -95.20
N ARG A 338 -1.45 89.15 -94.40
CA ARG A 338 -1.59 89.01 -92.93
C ARG A 338 -2.91 88.59 -92.21
N THR A 339 -2.78 87.39 -91.59
CA THR A 339 -2.95 87.04 -90.15
C THR A 339 -4.30 87.06 -89.39
N SER A 340 -4.51 85.94 -88.65
CA SER A 340 -4.99 85.82 -87.24
C SER A 340 -6.45 85.38 -86.93
N ARG A 341 -6.59 84.07 -86.61
CA ARG A 341 -6.99 83.44 -85.31
C ARG A 341 -8.31 83.81 -84.55
N ALA A 342 -9.00 82.72 -84.10
CA ALA A 342 -9.84 82.50 -82.87
C ALA A 342 -11.39 82.58 -83.05
N LYS A 343 -12.30 81.76 -82.47
CA LYS A 343 -12.42 80.89 -81.25
C LYS A 343 -13.51 79.77 -81.48
N ALA A 344 -13.35 78.49 -81.07
CA ALA A 344 -13.89 77.79 -79.85
C ALA A 344 -15.42 77.93 -79.61
N GLU A 345 -16.27 76.97 -79.18
CA GLU A 345 -16.28 75.65 -78.49
C GLU A 345 -17.77 75.14 -78.60
N LYS A 346 -18.15 73.86 -78.84
CA LYS A 346 -18.28 72.68 -77.95
C LYS A 346 -19.74 72.28 -77.55
N HIS A 347 -20.05 70.99 -77.75
CA HIS A 347 -21.05 70.10 -77.07
C HIS A 347 -22.55 70.26 -77.44
N ARG A 348 -23.43 69.24 -77.48
CA ARG A 348 -23.41 67.78 -77.21
C ARG A 348 -24.85 67.24 -77.45
N ALA A 349 -24.98 65.94 -77.75
CA ALA A 349 -26.19 65.09 -77.60
C ALA A 349 -27.31 65.27 -78.67
N ASP A 350 -28.05 64.26 -79.14
CA ASP A 350 -28.45 62.94 -78.60
C ASP A 350 -28.39 61.84 -79.69
N LEU A 351 -27.97 60.59 -79.44
CA LEU A 351 -28.69 59.49 -78.77
C LEU A 351 -30.07 59.15 -79.37
N SER A 352 -30.12 58.14 -80.25
CA SER A 352 -31.11 57.03 -80.20
C SER A 352 -30.90 56.03 -81.34
N ARG A 353 -30.96 54.73 -80.99
CA ARG A 353 -30.57 53.50 -81.73
C ARG A 353 -29.05 53.30 -81.82
N GLU A 354 -28.35 52.76 -80.84
CA GLU A 354 -28.69 51.65 -79.94
C GLU A 354 -29.17 50.35 -80.62
N LEU A 355 -28.43 49.28 -80.29
CA LEU A 355 -28.89 47.93 -79.97
C LEU A 355 -29.31 47.00 -81.12
N GLU A 356 -28.35 46.22 -81.62
CA GLU A 356 -28.57 44.76 -81.72
C GLU A 356 -27.30 43.90 -81.61
N GLU A 357 -26.10 44.39 -81.95
CA GLU A 357 -24.88 43.55 -81.89
C GLU A 357 -24.05 43.71 -80.60
N ILE A 358 -24.72 44.00 -79.48
CA ILE A 358 -24.20 43.87 -78.10
C ILE A 358 -24.83 42.64 -77.41
N SER A 359 -25.33 41.65 -78.17
CA SER A 359 -25.88 40.41 -77.62
C SER A 359 -24.93 39.20 -77.67
N GLU A 360 -23.79 39.25 -78.34
CA GLU A 360 -22.96 38.03 -78.56
C GLU A 360 -21.54 38.05 -77.98
N ARG A 361 -21.13 39.12 -77.29
CA ARG A 361 -19.83 39.16 -76.57
C ARG A 361 -19.92 39.55 -75.10
N LEU A 362 -21.11 39.36 -74.52
CA LEU A 362 -21.34 39.33 -73.07
C LEU A 362 -21.61 37.90 -72.57
N GLU A 363 -21.41 36.87 -73.40
CA GLU A 363 -21.60 35.46 -72.99
C GLU A 363 -20.29 34.76 -72.53
N GLU A 364 -19.11 35.35 -72.78
CA GLU A 364 -17.82 34.84 -72.29
C GLU A 364 -17.25 35.61 -71.07
N ALA A 365 -18.00 36.57 -70.54
CA ALA A 365 -17.67 37.27 -69.29
C ALA A 365 -18.47 36.75 -68.06
N GLY A 366 -19.26 35.68 -68.24
CA GLY A 366 -20.06 35.05 -67.17
C GLY A 366 -19.43 33.78 -66.54
N GLY A 367 -18.48 33.14 -67.21
CA GLY A 367 -17.86 31.89 -66.73
C GLY A 367 -16.78 32.09 -65.66
N ALA A 368 -16.05 33.22 -65.70
CA ALA A 368 -14.97 33.50 -64.76
C ALA A 368 -15.48 33.93 -63.38
N THR A 369 -16.65 34.56 -63.30
CA THR A 369 -17.22 35.05 -62.03
C THR A 369 -18.00 33.95 -61.29
N ALA A 370 -18.63 33.00 -61.99
CA ALA A 370 -19.25 31.83 -61.38
C ALA A 370 -18.22 30.83 -60.82
N ALA A 371 -17.15 30.51 -61.57
CA ALA A 371 -16.07 29.63 -61.12
C ALA A 371 -15.28 30.23 -59.94
N GLN A 372 -15.09 31.56 -59.92
CA GLN A 372 -14.43 32.25 -58.81
C GLN A 372 -15.31 32.38 -57.56
N ILE A 373 -16.64 32.58 -57.72
CA ILE A 373 -17.60 32.57 -56.61
C ILE A 373 -17.78 31.15 -56.04
N GLU A 374 -17.77 30.12 -56.88
CA GLU A 374 -17.89 28.72 -56.45
C GLU A 374 -16.59 28.23 -55.79
N MET A 375 -15.42 28.64 -56.30
CA MET A 375 -14.12 28.38 -55.66
C MET A 375 -13.96 29.16 -54.35
N ASN A 376 -14.45 30.40 -54.26
CA ASN A 376 -14.50 31.15 -52.99
C ASN A 376 -15.51 30.53 -52.02
N LYS A 377 -16.69 30.07 -52.45
CA LYS A 377 -17.62 29.31 -51.59
C LYS A 377 -17.01 28.00 -51.10
N LYS A 378 -16.25 27.29 -51.95
CA LYS A 378 -15.49 26.08 -51.54
C LYS A 378 -14.40 26.41 -50.54
N ARG A 379 -13.64 27.49 -50.74
CA ARG A 379 -12.64 27.97 -49.77
C ARG A 379 -13.28 28.43 -48.47
N GLU A 380 -14.39 29.15 -48.51
CA GLU A 380 -15.13 29.59 -47.32
C GLU A 380 -15.71 28.39 -46.56
N ALA A 381 -16.21 27.38 -47.28
CA ALA A 381 -16.69 26.12 -46.70
C ALA A 381 -15.55 25.27 -46.13
N GLU A 382 -14.40 25.20 -46.80
CA GLU A 382 -13.19 24.54 -46.30
C GLU A 382 -12.60 25.29 -45.10
N PHE A 383 -12.65 26.63 -45.09
CA PHE A 383 -12.21 27.44 -43.97
C PHE A 383 -13.13 27.29 -42.76
N GLN A 384 -14.45 27.28 -42.97
CA GLN A 384 -15.40 26.94 -41.91
C GLN A 384 -15.24 25.50 -41.41
N LYS A 385 -14.95 24.56 -42.32
CA LYS A 385 -14.69 23.17 -41.96
C LYS A 385 -13.41 23.05 -41.13
N MET A 386 -12.30 23.63 -41.57
CA MET A 386 -11.05 23.66 -40.80
C MET A 386 -11.21 24.40 -39.46
N ARG A 387 -12.07 25.41 -39.39
CA ARG A 387 -12.36 26.12 -38.13
C ARG A 387 -13.17 25.26 -37.16
N ARG A 388 -14.17 24.50 -37.65
CA ARG A 388 -14.90 23.52 -36.85
C ARG A 388 -14.01 22.36 -36.44
N ASP A 389 -13.19 21.83 -37.35
CA ASP A 389 -12.24 20.75 -37.06
C ASP A 389 -11.21 21.21 -36.01
N LEU A 390 -10.77 22.49 -36.07
CA LEU A 390 -9.87 23.08 -35.07
C LEU A 390 -10.57 23.31 -33.71
N GLU A 391 -11.80 23.81 -33.70
CA GLU A 391 -12.61 23.94 -32.48
C GLU A 391 -12.89 22.59 -31.84
N GLU A 392 -13.22 21.56 -32.63
CA GLU A 392 -13.49 20.20 -32.18
C GLU A 392 -12.21 19.53 -31.65
N ALA A 393 -11.08 19.68 -32.34
CA ALA A 393 -9.78 19.22 -31.87
C ALA A 393 -9.34 19.94 -30.57
N THR A 394 -9.64 21.23 -30.44
CA THR A 394 -9.35 22.00 -29.22
C THR A 394 -10.21 21.52 -28.05
N LEU A 395 -11.50 21.31 -28.26
CA LEU A 395 -12.44 20.76 -27.28
C LEU A 395 -12.04 19.36 -26.84
N GLN A 396 -11.58 18.54 -27.78
CA GLN A 396 -11.10 17.19 -27.50
C GLN A 396 -9.78 17.21 -26.74
N HIS A 397 -8.85 18.10 -27.07
CA HIS A 397 -7.63 18.31 -26.29
C HIS A 397 -7.93 18.80 -24.86
N GLU A 398 -8.85 19.75 -24.68
CA GLU A 398 -9.28 20.22 -23.37
C GLU A 398 -9.97 19.13 -22.55
N ALA A 399 -10.85 18.34 -23.16
CA ALA A 399 -11.49 17.20 -22.51
C ALA A 399 -10.46 16.15 -22.07
N THR A 400 -9.44 15.89 -22.92
CA THR A 400 -8.38 14.92 -22.63
C THR A 400 -7.45 15.42 -21.51
N ALA A 401 -7.10 16.72 -21.53
CA ALA A 401 -6.33 17.37 -20.47
C ALA A 401 -7.11 17.41 -19.13
N ALA A 402 -8.41 17.67 -19.16
CA ALA A 402 -9.27 17.63 -17.98
C ALA A 402 -9.40 16.21 -17.41
N ALA A 403 -9.55 15.20 -18.27
CA ALA A 403 -9.58 13.80 -17.85
C ALA A 403 -8.25 13.36 -17.22
N LEU A 404 -7.11 13.75 -17.80
CA LEU A 404 -5.78 13.47 -17.25
C LEU A 404 -5.57 14.18 -15.90
N ARG A 405 -5.97 15.45 -15.77
CA ARG A 405 -5.90 16.19 -14.49
C ARG A 405 -6.75 15.52 -13.42
N LYS A 406 -7.96 15.09 -13.76
CA LYS A 406 -8.84 14.36 -12.84
C LYS A 406 -8.21 13.03 -12.40
N LYS A 407 -7.68 12.27 -13.36
CA LYS A 407 -7.03 10.98 -13.08
C LYS A 407 -5.77 11.15 -12.20
N HIS A 408 -4.98 12.20 -12.43
CA HIS A 408 -3.87 12.56 -11.56
C HIS A 408 -4.35 12.95 -10.16
N ALA A 409 -5.40 13.76 -10.04
CA ALA A 409 -5.95 14.16 -8.74
C ALA A 409 -6.50 12.96 -7.95
N ASP A 410 -7.22 12.06 -8.61
CA ASP A 410 -7.75 10.82 -8.02
C ASP A 410 -6.60 9.91 -7.56
N SER A 411 -5.55 9.74 -8.39
CA SER A 411 -4.38 8.93 -8.04
C SER A 411 -3.56 9.53 -6.90
N THR A 412 -3.41 10.86 -6.86
CA THR A 412 -2.75 11.56 -5.75
C THR A 412 -3.55 11.44 -4.45
N ALA A 413 -4.88 11.46 -4.53
CA ALA A 413 -5.75 11.24 -3.37
C ALA A 413 -5.67 9.79 -2.83
N GLU A 414 -5.65 8.78 -3.72
CA GLU A 414 -5.43 7.38 -3.32
C GLU A 414 -4.06 7.16 -2.67
N LEU A 415 -3.00 7.75 -3.22
CA LEU A 415 -1.67 7.70 -2.62
C LEU A 415 -1.64 8.42 -1.26
N GLY A 416 -2.37 9.53 -1.11
CA GLY A 416 -2.56 10.21 0.17
C GLY A 416 -3.24 9.32 1.22
N GLU A 417 -4.34 8.65 0.87
CA GLU A 417 -5.01 7.69 1.77
C GLU A 417 -4.12 6.49 2.13
N GLN A 418 -3.32 5.99 1.18
CA GLN A 418 -2.35 4.92 1.45
C GLN A 418 -1.27 5.38 2.44
N ILE A 419 -0.74 6.60 2.29
CA ILE A 419 0.23 7.18 3.21
C ILE A 419 -0.38 7.33 4.62
N ASP A 420 -1.60 7.84 4.73
CA ASP A 420 -2.28 7.99 6.02
C ASP A 420 -2.55 6.63 6.70
N ASN A 421 -2.93 5.62 5.91
CA ASN A 421 -3.10 4.26 6.42
C ASN A 421 -1.77 3.66 6.89
N LEU A 422 -0.68 3.84 6.12
CA LEU A 422 0.65 3.38 6.50
C LEU A 422 1.16 4.11 7.75
N GLN A 423 0.88 5.41 7.91
CA GLN A 423 1.22 6.15 9.14
C GLN A 423 0.46 5.64 10.36
N ARG A 424 -0.84 5.31 10.23
CA ARG A 424 -1.60 4.70 11.33
C ARG A 424 -1.07 3.33 11.71
N VAL A 425 -0.77 2.49 10.72
CA VAL A 425 -0.18 1.16 10.96
C VAL A 425 1.19 1.30 11.63
N LYS A 426 2.03 2.24 11.17
CA LYS A 426 3.33 2.54 11.78
C LYS A 426 3.19 2.94 13.26
N GLN A 427 2.28 3.88 13.59
CA GLN A 427 2.07 4.28 14.98
C GLN A 427 1.59 3.12 15.86
N LYS A 428 0.72 2.26 15.31
CA LYS A 428 0.26 1.06 16.01
C LYS A 428 1.42 0.09 16.29
N LEU A 429 2.26 -0.17 15.29
CA LEU A 429 3.43 -1.04 15.43
C LEU A 429 4.50 -0.44 16.36
N GLU A 430 4.69 0.88 16.37
CA GLU A 430 5.58 1.55 17.32
C GLU A 430 5.09 1.40 18.76
N LYS A 431 3.77 1.46 18.98
CA LYS A 431 3.15 1.22 20.28
C LYS A 431 3.31 -0.23 20.72
N GLU A 432 2.96 -1.19 19.86
CA GLU A 432 3.13 -2.63 20.12
C GLU A 432 4.60 -2.97 20.40
N LYS A 433 5.55 -2.38 19.66
CA LYS A 433 6.99 -2.51 19.91
C LYS A 433 7.39 -1.99 21.29
N SER A 434 6.83 -0.87 21.74
CA SER A 434 7.12 -0.32 23.07
C SER A 434 6.56 -1.20 24.20
N GLU A 435 5.36 -1.76 24.02
CA GLU A 435 4.72 -2.68 24.97
C GLU A 435 5.54 -3.98 25.09
N LEU A 436 5.93 -4.58 23.97
CA LEU A 436 6.79 -5.76 23.95
C LEU A 436 8.16 -5.50 24.57
N LYS A 437 8.72 -4.30 24.39
CA LYS A 437 9.99 -3.94 25.01
C LYS A 437 9.86 -3.86 26.54
N MET A 438 8.77 -3.29 27.04
CA MET A 438 8.50 -3.27 28.48
C MET A 438 8.30 -4.68 29.05
N GLU A 439 7.59 -5.57 28.34
CA GLU A 439 7.45 -6.98 28.76
C GLU A 439 8.80 -7.70 28.79
N ILE A 440 9.69 -7.45 27.82
CA ILE A 440 11.04 -8.02 27.82
C ILE A 440 11.84 -7.53 29.01
N ASP A 441 11.80 -6.23 29.31
CA ASP A 441 12.52 -5.64 30.44
C ASP A 441 12.00 -6.19 31.79
N ASP A 442 10.68 -6.34 31.95
CA ASP A 442 10.06 -6.95 33.14
C ASP A 442 10.43 -8.44 33.28
N LEU A 443 10.39 -9.20 32.19
CA LEU A 443 10.81 -10.61 32.19
C LEU A 443 12.30 -10.77 32.50
N ALA A 444 13.15 -9.88 31.99
CA ALA A 444 14.58 -9.88 32.29
C ALA A 444 14.84 -9.60 33.78
N SER A 445 14.13 -8.62 34.36
CA SER A 445 14.19 -8.31 35.79
C SER A 445 13.75 -9.51 36.65
N ASN A 446 12.63 -10.15 36.27
CA ASN A 446 12.14 -11.36 36.92
C ASN A 446 13.15 -12.51 36.83
N MET A 447 13.78 -12.71 35.67
CA MET A 447 14.81 -13.73 35.48
C MET A 447 16.04 -13.48 36.37
N GLU A 448 16.46 -12.23 36.53
CA GLU A 448 17.58 -11.88 37.41
C GLU A 448 17.24 -12.12 38.89
N SER A 449 16.01 -11.80 39.31
CA SER A 449 15.50 -12.10 40.66
C SER A 449 15.47 -13.60 40.94
N VAL A 450 14.94 -14.40 40.00
CA VAL A 450 14.90 -15.87 40.10
C VAL A 450 16.31 -16.45 40.12
N SER A 451 17.24 -15.92 39.31
CA SER A 451 18.64 -16.35 39.30
C SER A 451 19.33 -16.12 40.65
N LYS A 452 19.12 -14.95 41.26
CA LYS A 452 19.63 -14.65 42.62
C LYS A 452 19.01 -15.57 43.67
N ALA A 453 17.70 -15.81 43.61
CA ALA A 453 17.02 -16.74 44.51
C ALA A 453 17.56 -18.18 44.37
N LYS A 454 17.79 -18.63 43.13
CA LYS A 454 18.39 -19.93 42.82
C LYS A 454 19.80 -20.05 43.41
N ALA A 455 20.66 -19.07 43.19
CA ALA A 455 22.03 -19.09 43.73
C ALA A 455 22.05 -19.15 45.26
N ASN A 456 21.12 -18.45 45.93
CA ASN A 456 20.96 -18.53 47.37
C ASN A 456 20.51 -19.92 47.83
N LEU A 457 19.53 -20.52 47.15
CA LEU A 457 19.08 -21.88 47.45
C LEU A 457 20.18 -22.92 47.26
N GLU A 458 20.95 -22.83 46.17
CA GLU A 458 22.11 -23.72 45.93
C GLU A 458 23.15 -23.62 47.05
N LYS A 459 23.42 -22.41 47.55
CA LYS A 459 24.32 -22.21 48.69
C LYS A 459 23.77 -22.83 49.97
N THR A 460 22.46 -22.69 50.22
CA THR A 460 21.80 -23.32 51.38
C THR A 460 21.83 -24.84 51.27
N CYS A 461 21.56 -25.42 50.10
CA CYS A 461 21.65 -26.86 49.86
C CYS A 461 23.05 -27.40 50.15
N ARG A 462 24.11 -26.78 49.63
CA ARG A 462 25.49 -27.19 49.94
C ARG A 462 25.80 -27.15 51.43
N THR A 463 25.34 -26.12 52.12
CA THR A 463 25.52 -25.99 53.58
C THR A 463 24.81 -27.12 54.34
N LEU A 464 23.60 -27.50 53.90
CA LEU A 464 22.84 -28.61 54.49
C LEU A 464 23.49 -29.97 54.18
N GLU A 465 24.06 -30.15 52.99
CA GLU A 465 24.83 -31.34 52.61
C GLU A 465 26.07 -31.52 53.48
N ASP A 466 26.82 -30.43 53.73
CA ASP A 466 27.98 -30.44 54.62
C ASP A 466 27.57 -30.81 56.06
N GLN A 467 26.50 -30.21 56.57
CA GLN A 467 25.94 -30.56 57.89
C GLN A 467 25.48 -32.02 57.97
N LEU A 468 24.88 -32.55 56.91
CA LEU A 468 24.46 -33.95 56.85
C LEU A 468 25.67 -34.89 56.90
N SER A 469 26.73 -34.56 56.15
CA SER A 469 28.00 -35.30 56.15
C SER A 469 28.63 -35.34 57.55
N GLU A 470 28.68 -34.20 58.23
CA GLU A 470 29.23 -34.11 59.59
C GLU A 470 28.39 -34.90 60.62
N ILE A 471 27.07 -34.94 60.46
CA ILE A 471 26.23 -35.76 61.35
C ILE A 471 26.43 -37.25 61.07
N LYS A 472 26.60 -37.65 59.81
CA LYS A 472 26.90 -39.05 59.44
C LYS A 472 28.22 -39.52 60.04
N THR A 473 29.28 -38.72 59.98
CA THR A 473 30.57 -39.09 60.58
C THR A 473 30.44 -39.26 62.10
N LYS A 474 29.72 -38.36 62.78
CA LYS A 474 29.43 -38.50 64.22
C LYS A 474 28.58 -39.73 64.54
N GLU A 475 27.62 -40.08 63.69
CA GLU A 475 26.81 -41.30 63.85
C GLU A 475 27.69 -42.55 63.78
N GLU A 476 28.60 -42.63 62.80
CA GLU A 476 29.54 -43.75 62.67
C GLU A 476 30.47 -43.86 63.90
N GLU A 477 30.96 -42.73 64.43
CA GLU A 477 31.76 -42.69 65.66
C GLU A 477 30.97 -43.20 66.87
N HIS A 478 29.73 -42.73 67.05
CA HIS A 478 28.86 -43.21 68.12
C HIS A 478 28.53 -44.69 67.98
N GLN A 479 28.33 -45.18 66.76
CA GLN A 479 28.08 -46.60 66.51
C GLN A 479 29.30 -47.46 66.88
N ARG A 480 30.53 -47.01 66.58
CA ARG A 480 31.76 -47.67 67.06
C ARG A 480 31.82 -47.69 68.58
N MET A 481 31.53 -46.56 69.23
CA MET A 481 31.56 -46.46 70.70
C MET A 481 30.52 -47.40 71.35
N ILE A 482 29.32 -47.50 70.78
CA ILE A 482 28.29 -48.46 71.24
C ILE A 482 28.78 -49.90 71.13
N ASN A 483 29.44 -50.25 70.02
CA ASN A 483 29.99 -51.59 69.83
C ASN A 483 31.08 -51.91 70.86
N ASP A 484 31.97 -50.96 71.15
CA ASP A 484 33.02 -51.11 72.16
C ASP A 484 32.43 -51.30 73.57
N VAL A 485 31.43 -50.49 73.94
CA VAL A 485 30.74 -50.60 75.23
C VAL A 485 29.99 -51.94 75.34
N ASN A 486 29.34 -52.40 74.27
CA ASN A 486 28.69 -53.71 74.26
C ASN A 486 29.69 -54.86 74.43
N ALA A 487 30.87 -54.76 73.80
CA ALA A 487 31.95 -55.73 73.98
C ALA A 487 32.48 -55.74 75.42
N GLN A 488 32.68 -54.57 76.04
CA GLN A 488 33.05 -54.46 77.45
C GLN A 488 31.99 -55.06 78.37
N ARG A 489 30.71 -54.76 78.13
CA ARG A 489 29.59 -55.33 78.89
C ARG A 489 29.58 -56.85 78.81
N ALA A 490 29.80 -57.43 77.63
CA ALA A 490 29.86 -58.87 77.46
C ALA A 490 31.00 -59.51 78.27
N ARG A 491 32.18 -58.88 78.30
CA ARG A 491 33.32 -59.35 79.13
C ARG A 491 32.99 -59.32 80.62
N LEU A 492 32.48 -58.19 81.11
CA LEU A 492 32.10 -58.06 82.53
C LEU A 492 31.00 -59.05 82.92
N GLN A 493 30.08 -59.37 82.01
CA GLN A 493 29.03 -60.36 82.26
C GLN A 493 29.61 -61.79 82.37
N THR A 494 30.61 -62.13 81.56
CA THR A 494 31.35 -63.40 81.69
C THR A 494 32.09 -63.47 83.02
N GLU A 495 32.85 -62.42 83.38
CA GLU A 495 33.56 -62.35 84.67
C GLU A 495 32.60 -62.47 85.86
N SER A 496 31.46 -61.78 85.81
CA SER A 496 30.41 -61.90 86.83
C SER A 496 29.88 -63.33 86.95
N GLY A 497 29.72 -64.04 85.84
CA GLY A 497 29.31 -65.45 85.83
C GLY A 497 30.36 -66.37 86.46
N GLU A 498 31.64 -66.13 86.16
CA GLU A 498 32.76 -66.86 86.77
C GLU A 498 32.86 -66.63 88.28
N TYR A 499 32.72 -65.39 88.75
CA TYR A 499 32.68 -65.08 90.18
C TYR A 499 31.47 -65.72 90.86
N SER A 500 30.29 -65.70 90.25
CA SER A 500 29.10 -66.37 90.79
C SER A 500 29.35 -67.87 90.97
N ARG A 501 29.96 -68.53 89.97
CA ARG A 501 30.33 -69.94 90.05
C ARG A 501 31.36 -70.20 91.16
N GLN A 502 32.37 -69.35 91.30
CA GLN A 502 33.35 -69.48 92.40
C GLN A 502 32.68 -69.36 93.77
N VAL A 503 31.72 -68.44 93.93
CA VAL A 503 30.94 -68.31 95.16
C VAL A 503 30.17 -69.60 95.46
N GLU A 504 29.47 -70.16 94.47
CA GLU A 504 28.76 -71.43 94.63
C GLU A 504 29.69 -72.60 95.02
N GLU A 505 30.88 -72.68 94.42
CA GLU A 505 31.89 -73.69 94.76
C GLU A 505 32.41 -73.51 96.21
N LYS A 506 32.62 -72.26 96.66
CA LYS A 506 33.02 -71.96 98.04
C LYS A 506 31.90 -72.26 99.04
N ASP A 507 30.66 -71.92 98.73
CA ASP A 507 29.49 -72.23 99.57
C ASP A 507 29.26 -73.74 99.71
N ALA A 508 29.47 -74.51 98.63
CA ALA A 508 29.45 -75.96 98.65
C ALA A 508 30.56 -76.53 99.57
N LEU A 509 31.78 -75.97 99.48
CA LEU A 509 32.90 -76.35 100.34
C LEU A 509 32.62 -76.02 101.81
N ILE A 510 32.11 -74.82 102.10
CA ILE A 510 31.70 -74.41 103.45
C ILE A 510 30.64 -75.38 103.99
N SER A 511 29.65 -75.73 103.18
CA SER A 511 28.61 -76.70 103.55
C SER A 511 29.17 -78.10 103.83
N GLN A 512 30.21 -78.53 103.11
CA GLN A 512 30.91 -79.78 103.37
C GLN A 512 31.73 -79.73 104.67
N LEU A 513 32.51 -78.67 104.87
CA LEU A 513 33.30 -78.45 106.07
C LEU A 513 32.42 -78.32 107.32
N SER A 514 31.26 -77.66 107.21
CA SER A 514 30.29 -77.54 108.29
C SER A 514 29.72 -78.91 108.71
N ARG A 515 29.38 -79.76 107.72
CA ARG A 515 28.98 -81.15 107.98
C ARG A 515 30.10 -81.96 108.63
N GLY A 516 31.34 -81.82 108.15
CA GLY A 516 32.51 -82.47 108.76
C GLY A 516 32.76 -82.01 110.21
N LYS A 517 32.63 -80.70 110.47
CA LYS A 517 32.74 -80.13 111.82
C LYS A 517 31.68 -80.71 112.75
N GLN A 518 30.42 -80.84 112.32
CA GLN A 518 29.36 -81.46 113.11
C GLN A 518 29.69 -82.92 113.44
N ALA A 519 30.16 -83.69 112.45
CA ALA A 519 30.56 -85.09 112.66
C ALA A 519 31.71 -85.22 113.67
N PHE A 520 32.76 -84.40 113.56
CA PHE A 520 33.85 -84.40 114.54
C PHE A 520 33.42 -83.93 115.93
N THR A 521 32.48 -82.99 116.01
CA THR A 521 31.92 -82.53 117.28
C THR A 521 31.18 -83.67 117.98
N GLN A 522 30.35 -84.42 117.24
CA GLN A 522 29.68 -85.63 117.75
C GLN A 522 30.69 -86.68 118.22
N GLN A 523 31.76 -86.90 117.44
CA GLN A 523 32.80 -87.86 117.79
C GLN A 523 33.58 -87.45 119.05
N ILE A 524 33.82 -86.16 119.25
CA ILE A 524 34.42 -85.63 120.49
C ILE A 524 33.46 -85.79 121.67
N GLU A 525 32.15 -85.58 121.48
CA GLU A 525 31.14 -85.82 122.51
C GLU A 525 31.07 -87.31 122.90
N GLU A 526 31.13 -88.22 121.93
CA GLU A 526 31.23 -89.67 122.18
C GLU A 526 32.50 -90.06 122.94
N LEU A 527 33.67 -89.53 122.54
CA LEU A 527 34.93 -89.77 123.23
C LEU A 527 34.95 -89.19 124.65
N LYS A 528 34.35 -88.01 124.85
CA LYS A 528 34.15 -87.45 126.21
C LYS A 528 33.27 -88.35 127.05
N ARG A 529 32.21 -88.92 126.46
CA ARG A 529 31.34 -89.89 127.16
C ARG A 529 32.09 -91.16 127.55
N HIS A 530 32.94 -91.69 126.67
CA HIS A 530 33.80 -92.83 127.00
C HIS A 530 34.85 -92.51 128.07
N LEU A 531 35.43 -91.30 128.06
CA LEU A 531 36.35 -90.87 129.11
C LEU A 531 35.65 -90.71 130.47
N GLU A 532 34.41 -90.22 130.49
CA GLU A 532 33.57 -90.17 131.70
C GLU A 532 33.17 -91.57 132.20
N GLU A 533 33.05 -92.55 131.29
CA GLU A 533 32.82 -93.96 131.61
C GLU A 533 34.08 -94.66 132.19
N GLU A 534 35.30 -94.23 131.85
CA GLU A 534 36.57 -94.79 132.38
C GLU A 534 37.03 -94.17 133.72
N ILE A 535 36.49 -93.01 134.12
CA ILE A 535 36.85 -92.32 135.38
C ILE A 535 35.98 -92.78 136.58
N LYS A 536 34.95 -93.61 136.35
CA LYS A 536 34.11 -94.28 137.37
C LYS A 536 34.58 -95.69 137.66
#